data_AF-A0AAD4HDU6-F1
#
_entry.id   AF-A0AAD4HDU6-F1
#
_cell.length_a   1.000
_cell.length_b   1.000
_cell.length_c   1.000
_cell.angle_alpha   90.00
_cell.angle_beta   90.00
_cell.angle_gamma   90.00
#
_symmetry.space_group_name_H-M   'P 1'
#
loop_
_entity.id
_entity.type
_entity.pdbx_description
1 polymer ?
#
loop_
_entity_poly.entity_id
_entity_poly.type
_entity_poly.pdbx_seq_one_letter_code
_entity_poly.pdbx_strand_id
1 'polypeptide(L)'
;MDGHVDAIDDAPVTLKQKCTTADNPLLMWLSDHDEYLAEMLRMDGRGDYTSHTCCKCASAPALFQCDDCCDMQLYCGDCTVCNHLRSPTHCIKEWTGSFFMATSLKKLGLRIQLGHAISESCILPRKSSNDNFLLIDTNGIHKMAVDFCACETSQTHTKQLLRMGWFPSTTVDPRTAATFWLLHHYHILSFESKASAYEFYHSLVRISDNVGLIKKVGVLLG
;
A
#
# COMPACT_ATOMS: atom_id res chain seq x y z
N MET A 1 63.33 27.46 57.34
CA MET A 1 63.11 27.64 55.88
C MET A 1 62.22 26.47 55.53
N ASP A 2 60.95 26.61 55.82
CA ASP A 2 60.02 25.48 55.88
C ASP A 2 58.96 25.66 54.80
N GLY A 3 58.84 24.61 54.00
CA GLY A 3 58.29 24.62 52.67
C GLY A 3 56.80 24.91 52.62
N HIS A 4 56.43 25.71 51.63
CA HIS A 4 55.09 25.81 51.11
C HIS A 4 54.80 24.55 50.28
N VAL A 5 53.84 23.74 50.70
CA VAL A 5 53.30 22.63 49.91
C VAL A 5 52.02 23.11 49.25
N ASP A 6 52.09 23.32 47.95
CA ASP A 6 50.95 23.61 47.08
C ASP A 6 50.22 22.33 46.66
N ALA A 7 48.89 22.45 46.68
CA ALA A 7 47.86 21.86 45.83
C ALA A 7 47.84 20.34 45.54
N ILE A 8 46.69 19.71 45.86
CA ILE A 8 45.89 18.99 44.84
C ILE A 8 44.41 19.23 45.18
N ASP A 9 43.70 19.92 44.28
CA ASP A 9 42.25 20.13 44.33
C ASP A 9 41.59 18.91 43.68
N ASP A 10 40.88 18.10 44.47
CA ASP A 10 40.19 16.89 44.00
C ASP A 10 38.96 17.29 43.18
N ALA A 11 39.08 17.26 41.85
CA ALA A 11 37.94 17.42 40.97
C ALA A 11 36.92 16.28 41.21
N PRO A 12 35.61 16.57 41.30
CA PRO A 12 34.61 15.55 41.58
C PRO A 12 34.53 14.57 40.39
N VAL A 13 34.78 13.29 40.69
CA VAL A 13 34.53 12.18 39.76
C VAL A 13 33.05 12.19 39.40
N THR A 14 32.75 12.48 38.14
CA THR A 14 31.40 12.32 37.59
C THR A 14 31.06 10.83 37.60
N LEU A 15 30.22 10.42 38.55
CA LEU A 15 29.63 9.09 38.55
C LEU A 15 28.86 8.93 37.24
N LYS A 16 29.32 8.01 36.37
CA LYS A 16 28.56 7.59 35.19
C LYS A 16 27.19 7.13 35.66
N GLN A 17 26.19 7.95 35.38
CA GLN A 17 24.79 7.64 35.65
C GLN A 17 24.50 6.29 34.98
N LYS A 18 24.17 5.26 35.78
CA LYS A 18 23.84 3.94 35.27
C LYS A 18 22.58 4.08 34.42
N CYS A 19 22.75 4.08 33.10
CA CYS A 19 21.67 4.06 32.14
C CYS A 19 20.83 2.82 32.42
N THR A 20 19.61 3.03 32.90
CA THR A 20 18.68 1.95 33.23
C THR A 20 18.03 1.44 31.94
N THR A 21 17.40 0.27 31.98
CA THR A 21 16.63 -0.26 30.83
C THR A 21 15.49 0.68 30.40
N ALA A 22 15.02 1.56 31.29
CA ALA A 22 14.08 2.64 30.97
C ALA A 22 14.72 3.77 30.15
N ASP A 23 16.04 3.99 30.28
CA ASP A 23 16.79 5.03 29.59
C ASP A 23 17.29 4.57 28.20
N ASN A 24 17.27 3.26 27.93
CA ASN A 24 17.63 2.69 26.63
C ASN A 24 16.76 1.47 26.27
N PRO A 25 15.53 1.70 25.79
CA PRO A 25 14.57 0.64 25.47
C PRO A 25 15.06 -0.32 24.37
N LEU A 26 16.01 0.09 23.52
CA LEU A 26 16.61 -0.80 22.53
C LEU A 26 17.47 -1.91 23.16
N LEU A 27 18.00 -1.71 24.37
CA LEU A 27 18.71 -2.78 25.10
C LEU A 27 17.75 -3.87 25.60
N MET A 28 16.48 -3.55 25.86
CA MET A 28 15.46 -4.55 26.16
C MET A 28 15.10 -5.36 24.92
N TRP A 29 15.00 -4.70 23.76
CA TRP A 29 14.72 -5.39 22.50
C TRP A 29 15.81 -6.40 22.10
N LEU A 30 17.06 -6.22 22.53
CA LEU A 30 18.14 -7.17 22.20
C LEU A 30 17.87 -8.59 22.70
N SER A 31 17.18 -8.78 23.83
CA SER A 31 16.81 -10.12 24.30
C SER A 31 15.70 -10.76 23.47
N ASP A 32 14.85 -9.93 22.86
CA ASP A 32 13.63 -10.35 22.19
C ASP A 32 13.77 -10.26 20.65
N HIS A 33 14.93 -9.82 20.14
CA HIS A 33 15.18 -9.57 18.73
C HIS A 33 14.79 -10.75 17.84
N ASP A 34 15.15 -11.97 18.27
CA ASP A 34 14.91 -13.18 17.48
C ASP A 34 13.41 -13.48 17.35
N GLU A 35 12.61 -13.19 18.38
CA GLU A 35 11.15 -13.29 18.33
C GLU A 35 10.56 -12.23 17.38
N TYR A 36 11.01 -10.98 17.47
CA TYR A 36 10.59 -9.92 16.56
C TYR A 36 10.94 -10.26 15.11
N LEU A 37 12.15 -10.78 14.86
CA LEU A 37 12.58 -11.19 13.53
C LEU A 37 11.75 -12.36 13.03
N ALA A 38 11.47 -13.36 13.87
CA ALA A 38 10.59 -14.46 13.51
C ALA A 38 9.18 -13.98 13.12
N GLU A 39 8.59 -13.06 13.89
CA GLU A 39 7.27 -12.49 13.58
C GLU A 39 7.27 -11.60 12.34
N MET A 40 8.34 -10.83 12.09
CA MET A 40 8.48 -10.07 10.85
C MET A 40 8.57 -11.01 9.63
N LEU A 41 9.40 -12.06 9.70
CA LEU A 41 9.52 -13.06 8.65
C LEU A 41 8.25 -13.91 8.48
N ARG A 42 7.45 -14.07 9.55
CA ARG A 42 6.18 -14.80 9.50
C ARG A 42 5.22 -14.22 8.45
N MET A 43 5.29 -12.91 8.23
CA MET A 43 4.45 -12.16 7.29
C MET A 43 4.82 -12.39 5.81
N ASP A 44 6.04 -12.87 5.53
CA ASP A 44 6.48 -13.25 4.18
C ASP A 44 5.91 -14.61 3.75
N GLY A 45 5.42 -15.40 4.71
CA GLY A 45 4.78 -16.70 4.49
C GLY A 45 3.32 -16.72 4.94
N ARG A 46 2.76 -17.93 5.00
CA ARG A 46 1.35 -18.12 5.40
C ARG A 46 1.12 -17.96 6.91
N GLY A 47 2.17 -17.81 7.72
CA GLY A 47 2.09 -17.89 9.18
C GLY A 47 1.29 -19.11 9.62
N ASP A 48 0.33 -18.90 10.52
CA ASP A 48 -0.57 -19.95 11.02
C ASP A 48 -1.74 -20.26 10.06
N TYR A 49 -1.91 -19.49 8.99
CA TYR A 49 -3.03 -19.60 8.04
C TYR A 49 -2.77 -20.69 6.99
N THR A 50 -2.57 -21.92 7.47
CA THR A 50 -2.17 -23.09 6.67
C THR A 50 -3.35 -23.83 6.02
N SER A 51 -4.60 -23.48 6.36
CA SER A 51 -5.82 -24.03 5.73
C SER A 51 -5.77 -23.93 4.20
N HIS A 52 -6.00 -25.04 3.50
CA HIS A 52 -6.09 -25.04 2.04
C HIS A 52 -7.44 -24.51 1.52
N THR A 53 -8.43 -24.36 2.39
CA THR A 53 -9.77 -23.88 2.05
C THR A 53 -9.97 -22.44 2.48
N CYS A 54 -10.63 -21.65 1.64
CA CYS A 54 -10.96 -20.24 1.85
C CYS A 54 -11.68 -20.06 3.19
N CYS A 55 -11.21 -19.12 4.01
CA CYS A 55 -11.78 -18.89 5.34
C CYS A 55 -13.22 -18.34 5.32
N LYS A 56 -13.65 -17.72 4.21
CA LYS A 56 -14.99 -17.14 4.08
C LYS A 56 -16.03 -18.11 3.54
N CYS A 57 -15.74 -18.82 2.44
CA CYS A 57 -16.71 -19.71 1.79
C CYS A 57 -16.50 -21.19 2.09
N ALA A 58 -15.34 -21.58 2.64
CA ALA A 58 -14.96 -22.96 2.94
C ALA A 58 -15.03 -23.97 1.78
N SER A 59 -15.25 -23.51 0.54
CA SER A 59 -15.52 -24.37 -0.62
C SER A 59 -14.48 -24.29 -1.73
N ALA A 60 -13.61 -23.28 -1.70
CA ALA A 60 -12.62 -23.01 -2.74
C ALA A 60 -11.20 -22.89 -2.14
N PRO A 61 -10.13 -23.05 -2.95
CA PRO A 61 -8.76 -22.92 -2.49
C PRO A 61 -8.45 -21.54 -1.87
N ALA A 62 -7.79 -21.53 -0.71
CA ALA A 62 -7.25 -20.33 -0.08
C ALA A 62 -5.88 -19.99 -0.69
N LEU A 63 -5.86 -19.07 -1.66
CA LEU A 63 -4.65 -18.76 -2.43
C LEU A 63 -4.23 -17.30 -2.32
N PHE A 64 -5.13 -16.38 -1.96
CA PHE A 64 -4.87 -14.95 -2.03
C PHE A 64 -4.88 -14.31 -0.64
N GLN A 65 -3.84 -13.53 -0.35
CA GLN A 65 -3.74 -12.70 0.86
C GLN A 65 -3.64 -11.23 0.43
N CYS A 66 -4.16 -10.34 1.26
CA CYS A 66 -4.06 -8.89 1.08
C CYS A 66 -3.03 -8.34 2.06
N ASP A 67 -2.14 -7.46 1.61
CA ASP A 67 -1.13 -6.82 2.47
C ASP A 67 -1.70 -5.62 3.25
N ASP A 68 -2.79 -5.02 2.77
CA ASP A 68 -3.39 -3.81 3.34
C ASP A 68 -4.58 -4.08 4.28
N CYS A 69 -5.15 -5.30 4.25
CA CYS A 69 -6.24 -5.67 5.15
C CYS A 69 -5.71 -5.94 6.57
N CYS A 70 -6.52 -5.63 7.58
CA CYS A 70 -6.20 -5.92 8.98
C CYS A 70 -6.33 -7.42 9.35
N ASP A 71 -6.38 -8.31 8.37
CA ASP A 71 -6.34 -9.76 8.57
C ASP A 71 -5.36 -10.40 7.59
N MET A 72 -4.61 -11.38 8.09
CA MET A 72 -3.59 -12.10 7.32
C MET A 72 -4.14 -13.41 6.76
N GLN A 73 -5.47 -13.53 6.61
CA GLN A 73 -6.08 -14.76 6.13
C GLN A 73 -5.96 -14.92 4.62
N LEU A 74 -6.01 -16.16 4.16
CA LEU A 74 -6.05 -16.48 2.74
C LEU A 74 -7.48 -16.77 2.29
N TYR A 75 -7.83 -16.19 1.15
CA TYR A 75 -9.14 -16.28 0.53
C TYR A 75 -9.03 -16.91 -0.87
N CYS A 76 -10.15 -17.39 -1.40
CA CYS A 76 -10.28 -17.68 -2.82
C CYS A 76 -10.46 -16.39 -3.63
N GLY A 77 -10.24 -16.45 -4.94
CA GLY A 77 -10.31 -15.29 -5.82
C GLY A 77 -11.64 -14.52 -5.72
N ASP A 78 -12.76 -15.23 -5.73
CA ASP A 78 -14.09 -14.61 -5.63
C ASP A 78 -14.29 -13.87 -4.29
N CYS A 79 -13.90 -14.51 -3.19
CA CYS A 79 -13.99 -13.89 -1.86
C CYS A 79 -13.06 -12.68 -1.75
N THR A 80 -11.86 -12.74 -2.34
CA THR A 80 -10.94 -11.60 -2.44
C THR A 80 -11.59 -10.46 -3.20
N VAL A 81 -12.15 -10.71 -4.39
CA VAL A 81 -12.84 -9.68 -5.19
C VAL A 81 -13.99 -9.05 -4.40
N CYS A 82 -14.85 -9.86 -3.78
CA CYS A 82 -15.97 -9.37 -2.99
C CYS A 82 -15.54 -8.50 -1.80
N ASN A 83 -14.47 -8.90 -1.08
CA ASN A 83 -13.97 -8.14 0.07
C ASN A 83 -13.38 -6.78 -0.34
N HIS A 84 -12.85 -6.67 -1.57
CA HIS A 84 -12.14 -5.48 -2.04
C HIS A 84 -12.97 -4.55 -2.95
N LEU A 85 -14.28 -4.79 -3.09
CA LEU A 85 -15.17 -3.90 -3.85
C LEU A 85 -15.13 -2.43 -3.35
N ARG A 86 -14.86 -2.22 -2.06
CA ARG A 86 -14.79 -0.90 -1.42
C ARG A 86 -13.35 -0.42 -1.16
N SER A 87 -12.36 -1.26 -1.42
CA SER A 87 -10.94 -0.98 -1.22
C SER A 87 -10.14 -1.46 -2.44
N PRO A 88 -10.40 -0.88 -3.63
CA PRO A 88 -9.88 -1.39 -4.88
C PRO A 88 -8.38 -1.15 -5.08
N THR A 89 -7.76 -0.31 -4.24
CA THR A 89 -6.33 -0.02 -4.25
C THR A 89 -5.52 -0.96 -3.37
N HIS A 90 -6.13 -1.94 -2.70
CA HIS A 90 -5.36 -2.86 -1.87
C HIS A 90 -4.45 -3.78 -2.70
N CYS A 91 -3.25 -4.03 -2.18
CA CYS A 91 -2.23 -4.92 -2.74
C CYS A 91 -2.51 -6.37 -2.38
N ILE A 92 -2.59 -7.22 -3.41
CA ILE A 92 -2.90 -8.64 -3.27
C ILE A 92 -1.71 -9.47 -3.71
N LYS A 93 -1.47 -10.57 -2.99
CA LYS A 93 -0.48 -11.58 -3.33
C LYS A 93 -1.11 -12.97 -3.42
N GLU A 94 -0.58 -13.76 -4.34
CA GLU A 94 -1.00 -15.13 -4.68
C GLU A 94 0.04 -16.12 -4.15
N TRP A 95 -0.40 -17.12 -3.40
CA TRP A 95 0.45 -18.19 -2.90
C TRP A 95 0.76 -19.20 -4.01
N THR A 96 2.04 -19.33 -4.37
CA THR A 96 2.49 -20.23 -5.44
C THR A 96 2.65 -21.69 -5.00
N GLY A 97 2.55 -21.95 -3.70
CA GLY A 97 2.91 -23.23 -3.07
C GLY A 97 4.13 -23.10 -2.16
N SER A 98 5.05 -22.19 -2.47
CA SER A 98 6.29 -21.97 -1.71
C SER A 98 6.52 -20.53 -1.26
N PHE A 99 6.10 -19.55 -2.06
CA PHE A 99 6.21 -18.12 -1.73
C PHE A 99 5.04 -17.33 -2.31
N PHE A 100 4.86 -16.10 -1.83
CA PHE A 100 3.88 -15.17 -2.37
C PHE A 100 4.41 -14.42 -3.59
N MET A 101 3.57 -14.32 -4.62
CA MET A 101 3.80 -13.47 -5.78
C MET A 101 2.77 -12.36 -5.85
N ALA A 102 3.19 -11.13 -6.13
CA ALA A 102 2.29 -10.03 -6.36
C ALA A 102 1.30 -10.34 -7.50
N THR A 103 0.04 -10.07 -7.26
CA THR A 103 -1.04 -10.16 -8.25
C THR A 103 -1.86 -8.86 -8.21
N SER A 104 -2.90 -8.75 -9.03
CA SER A 104 -3.79 -7.59 -9.00
C SER A 104 -5.23 -8.01 -8.91
N LEU A 105 -6.05 -7.17 -8.26
CA LEU A 105 -7.49 -7.36 -8.20
C LEU A 105 -8.10 -7.43 -9.62
N LYS A 106 -7.54 -6.68 -10.58
CA LYS A 106 -7.90 -6.79 -11.99
C LYS A 106 -7.66 -8.19 -12.56
N LYS A 107 -6.52 -8.84 -12.27
CA LYS A 107 -6.23 -10.22 -12.70
C LYS A 107 -7.22 -11.22 -12.09
N LEU A 108 -7.71 -10.94 -10.88
CA LEU A 108 -8.76 -11.73 -10.22
C LEU A 108 -10.18 -11.43 -10.75
N GLY A 109 -10.34 -10.42 -11.60
CA GLY A 109 -11.62 -10.08 -12.22
C GLY A 109 -12.38 -8.92 -11.56
N LEU A 110 -11.79 -8.21 -10.58
CA LEU A 110 -12.39 -7.00 -10.04
C LEU A 110 -12.52 -5.93 -11.12
N ARG A 111 -13.74 -5.41 -11.29
CA ARG A 111 -14.03 -4.26 -12.15
C ARG A 111 -14.72 -3.18 -11.33
N ILE A 112 -14.30 -1.93 -11.54
CA ILE A 112 -14.87 -0.77 -10.83
C ILE A 112 -15.85 -0.07 -11.75
N GLN A 113 -17.13 -0.12 -11.36
CA GLN A 113 -18.19 0.61 -12.04
C GLN A 113 -18.25 2.05 -11.54
N LEU A 114 -18.32 3.00 -12.46
CA LEU A 114 -18.46 4.42 -12.19
C LEU A 114 -19.85 4.94 -12.56
N GLY A 115 -20.24 6.06 -11.97
CA GLY A 115 -21.47 6.78 -12.30
C GLY A 115 -22.74 6.23 -11.64
N HIS A 116 -22.64 5.20 -10.80
CA HIS A 116 -23.73 4.59 -10.03
C HIS A 116 -23.30 4.31 -8.59
N ALA A 117 -24.26 4.09 -7.70
CA ALA A 117 -23.96 3.61 -6.35
C ALA A 117 -23.39 2.17 -6.39
N ILE A 118 -22.62 1.78 -5.37
CA ILE A 118 -21.97 0.45 -5.30
C ILE A 118 -22.98 -0.70 -5.35
N SER A 119 -24.21 -0.49 -4.86
CA SER A 119 -25.28 -1.49 -4.89
C SER A 119 -26.04 -1.57 -6.22
N GLU A 120 -25.81 -0.64 -7.13
CA GLU A 120 -26.50 -0.57 -8.42
C GLU A 120 -25.61 -1.14 -9.52
N SER A 121 -26.21 -1.84 -10.48
CA SER A 121 -25.53 -2.24 -11.71
C SER A 121 -25.92 -1.32 -12.85
N CYS A 122 -24.93 -0.90 -13.63
CA CYS A 122 -25.15 -0.11 -14.83
C CYS A 122 -25.68 -1.04 -15.93
N ILE A 123 -26.79 -0.65 -16.57
CA ILE A 123 -27.36 -1.39 -17.70
C ILE A 123 -26.57 -1.16 -19.01
N LEU A 124 -25.82 -0.07 -19.09
CA LEU A 124 -25.02 0.31 -20.26
C LEU A 124 -23.59 0.67 -19.83
N PRO A 125 -22.79 -0.29 -19.34
CA PRO A 125 -21.41 -0.05 -18.96
C PRO A 125 -20.53 0.06 -20.20
N ARG A 126 -19.65 1.05 -20.22
CA ARG A 126 -18.61 1.25 -21.23
C ARG A 126 -17.24 1.06 -20.61
N LYS A 127 -16.52 0.03 -21.06
CA LYS A 127 -15.16 -0.25 -20.60
C LYS A 127 -14.22 0.92 -20.90
N SER A 128 -13.24 1.12 -20.02
CA SER A 128 -12.12 2.01 -20.30
C SER A 128 -11.32 1.55 -21.52
N SER A 129 -10.62 2.48 -22.16
CA SER A 129 -9.83 2.20 -23.36
C SER A 129 -8.81 1.07 -23.12
N ASN A 130 -8.82 0.05 -23.98
CA ASN A 130 -8.01 -1.17 -23.89
C ASN A 130 -8.11 -1.92 -22.54
N ASP A 131 -9.18 -1.69 -21.77
CA ASP A 131 -9.36 -2.22 -20.42
C ASP A 131 -8.13 -2.01 -19.52
N ASN A 132 -7.37 -0.94 -19.73
CA ASN A 132 -6.10 -0.69 -19.03
C ASN A 132 -6.11 0.70 -18.41
N PHE A 133 -6.73 0.80 -17.25
CA PHE A 133 -6.76 2.02 -16.46
C PHE A 133 -5.70 1.97 -15.36
N LEU A 134 -5.01 3.08 -15.13
CA LEU A 134 -4.02 3.24 -14.08
C LEU A 134 -4.55 4.17 -13.01
N LEU A 135 -4.61 3.68 -11.78
CA LEU A 135 -4.91 4.51 -10.61
C LEU A 135 -3.66 4.61 -9.75
N ILE A 136 -3.24 5.84 -9.45
CA ILE A 136 -2.12 6.13 -8.56
C ILE A 136 -2.71 6.46 -7.18
N ASP A 137 -2.29 5.73 -6.16
CA ASP A 137 -2.69 5.92 -4.77
C ASP A 137 -1.46 5.91 -3.84
N THR A 138 -1.63 6.23 -2.57
CA THR A 138 -0.53 6.34 -1.60
C THR A 138 0.22 5.02 -1.37
N ASN A 139 -0.45 3.88 -1.58
CA ASN A 139 0.12 2.55 -1.45
C ASN A 139 0.65 1.96 -2.78
N GLY A 140 0.63 2.72 -3.88
CA GLY A 140 1.22 2.31 -5.16
C GLY A 140 0.43 2.66 -6.41
N ILE A 141 0.84 2.05 -7.52
CA ILE A 141 0.29 2.25 -8.86
C ILE A 141 -0.46 0.99 -9.28
N HIS A 142 -1.77 1.13 -9.45
CA HIS A 142 -2.70 0.03 -9.62
C HIS A 142 -3.20 -0.05 -11.05
N LYS A 143 -3.04 -1.23 -11.67
CA LYS A 143 -3.70 -1.57 -12.93
C LYS A 143 -5.13 -2.03 -12.65
N MET A 144 -6.11 -1.26 -13.09
CA MET A 144 -7.52 -1.51 -12.84
C MET A 144 -8.31 -1.73 -14.12
N ALA A 145 -9.42 -2.47 -13.99
CA ALA A 145 -10.49 -2.52 -14.97
C ALA A 145 -11.61 -1.59 -14.50
N VAL A 146 -12.00 -0.63 -15.34
CA VAL A 146 -12.97 0.42 -15.00
C VAL A 146 -14.06 0.45 -16.06
N ASP A 147 -15.30 0.51 -15.60
CA ASP A 147 -16.50 0.59 -16.43
C ASP A 147 -17.19 1.93 -16.17
N PHE A 148 -17.18 2.81 -17.18
CA PHE A 148 -17.91 4.07 -17.18
C PHE A 148 -19.39 3.84 -17.45
N CYS A 149 -20.26 4.58 -16.78
CA CYS A 149 -21.68 4.61 -17.12
C CYS A 149 -21.89 5.34 -18.45
N ALA A 150 -22.67 4.73 -19.35
CA ALA A 150 -23.14 5.31 -20.60
C ALA A 150 -24.68 5.35 -20.73
N CYS A 151 -25.39 5.31 -19.60
CA CYS A 151 -26.84 5.53 -19.55
C CYS A 151 -27.22 6.93 -20.06
N GLU A 152 -28.49 7.15 -20.39
CA GLU A 152 -28.98 8.43 -20.95
C GLU A 152 -28.69 9.63 -20.03
N THR A 153 -28.80 9.46 -18.72
CA THR A 153 -28.53 10.48 -17.70
C THR A 153 -27.06 10.53 -17.25
N SER A 154 -26.19 9.76 -17.90
CA SER A 154 -24.78 9.64 -17.52
C SER A 154 -24.04 10.98 -17.63
N GLN A 155 -23.09 11.17 -16.73
CA GLN A 155 -22.19 12.32 -16.78
C GLN A 155 -20.97 12.00 -17.65
N THR A 156 -20.18 13.02 -18.00
CA THR A 156 -18.91 12.82 -18.70
C THR A 156 -17.95 11.94 -17.89
N HIS A 157 -17.04 11.21 -18.55
CA HIS A 157 -16.08 10.31 -17.89
C HIS A 157 -15.28 11.03 -16.78
N THR A 158 -14.83 12.25 -17.06
CA THR A 158 -14.14 13.13 -16.08
C THR A 158 -14.98 13.38 -14.84
N LYS A 159 -16.26 13.73 -14.98
CA LYS A 159 -17.16 13.93 -13.83
C LYS A 159 -17.38 12.64 -13.04
N GLN A 160 -17.49 11.50 -13.71
CA GLN A 160 -17.65 10.20 -13.04
C GLN A 160 -16.42 9.86 -12.18
N LEU A 161 -15.20 10.09 -12.68
CA LEU A 161 -13.96 9.91 -11.92
C LEU A 161 -13.88 10.86 -10.73
N LEU A 162 -14.14 12.16 -10.95
CA LEU A 162 -14.09 13.16 -9.89
C LEU A 162 -15.09 12.84 -8.76
N ARG A 163 -16.29 12.35 -9.10
CA ARG A 163 -17.29 11.92 -8.10
C ARG A 163 -16.88 10.66 -7.34
N MET A 164 -16.07 9.79 -7.94
CA MET A 164 -15.44 8.65 -7.26
C MET A 164 -14.27 9.06 -6.38
N GLY A 165 -13.82 10.32 -6.46
CA GLY A 165 -12.67 10.82 -5.72
C GLY A 165 -11.34 10.60 -6.45
N TRP A 166 -11.38 10.38 -7.77
CA TRP A 166 -10.21 10.18 -8.62
C TRP A 166 -10.01 11.38 -9.54
N PHE A 167 -8.86 12.02 -9.44
CA PHE A 167 -8.46 13.13 -10.27
C PHE A 167 -7.81 12.62 -11.56
N PRO A 168 -8.43 12.83 -12.74
CA PRO A 168 -7.89 12.32 -14.00
C PRO A 168 -6.67 13.11 -14.46
N SER A 169 -5.71 12.42 -15.09
CA SER A 169 -4.53 13.06 -15.69
C SER A 169 -4.84 13.79 -17.01
N THR A 170 -5.90 13.38 -17.71
CA THR A 170 -6.39 14.02 -18.94
C THR A 170 -7.89 14.21 -18.91
N THR A 171 -8.41 15.21 -19.62
CA THR A 171 -9.86 15.47 -19.68
C THR A 171 -10.57 14.68 -20.79
N VAL A 172 -9.83 14.25 -21.82
CA VAL A 172 -10.32 13.45 -22.95
C VAL A 172 -9.79 12.02 -22.80
N ASP A 173 -10.69 11.04 -22.83
CA ASP A 173 -10.39 9.59 -22.67
C ASP A 173 -9.37 9.30 -21.55
N PRO A 174 -9.70 9.62 -20.27
CA PRO A 174 -8.76 9.43 -19.16
C PRO A 174 -8.38 7.96 -19.00
N ARG A 175 -7.08 7.69 -19.07
CA ARG A 175 -6.49 6.35 -18.85
C ARG A 175 -5.73 6.24 -17.54
N THR A 176 -5.41 7.38 -16.96
CA THR A 176 -4.69 7.50 -15.69
C THR A 176 -5.45 8.48 -14.81
N ALA A 177 -5.54 8.16 -13.52
CA ALA A 177 -6.00 9.06 -12.49
C ALA A 177 -5.16 8.90 -11.22
N ALA A 178 -5.19 9.90 -10.36
CA ALA A 178 -4.67 9.84 -9.00
C ALA A 178 -5.83 9.94 -8.00
N THR A 179 -5.75 9.28 -6.85
CA THR A 179 -6.72 9.51 -5.77
C THR A 179 -6.53 10.93 -5.20
N PHE A 180 -7.61 11.56 -4.72
CA PHE A 180 -7.46 12.83 -4.00
C PHE A 180 -6.62 12.70 -2.73
N TRP A 181 -6.63 11.52 -2.10
CA TRP A 181 -5.79 11.21 -0.95
C TRP A 181 -4.30 11.31 -1.29
N LEU A 182 -3.88 10.75 -2.43
CA LEU A 182 -2.52 10.89 -2.92
C LEU A 182 -2.14 12.35 -3.13
N LEU A 183 -3.00 13.12 -3.80
CA LEU A 183 -2.74 14.54 -4.09
C LEU A 183 -2.60 15.35 -2.80
N HIS A 184 -3.44 15.08 -1.80
CA HIS A 184 -3.35 15.72 -0.49
C HIS A 184 -2.05 15.35 0.24
N HIS A 185 -1.66 14.06 0.21
CA HIS A 185 -0.42 13.60 0.82
C HIS A 185 0.82 14.24 0.19
N TYR A 186 0.87 14.30 -1.15
CA TYR A 186 1.94 14.98 -1.88
C TYR A 186 1.99 16.47 -1.54
N HIS A 187 0.83 17.14 -1.46
CA HIS A 187 0.78 18.58 -1.17
C HIS A 187 1.43 18.90 0.18
N ILE A 188 1.10 18.14 1.24
CA ILE A 188 1.72 18.30 2.56
C ILE A 188 3.22 18.01 2.49
N LEU A 189 3.61 16.88 1.90
CA LEU A 189 5.02 16.49 1.80
C LEU A 189 5.87 17.53 1.05
N SER A 190 5.31 18.12 -0.01
CA SER A 190 5.99 19.13 -0.82
C SER A 190 6.30 20.41 -0.03
N PHE A 191 5.45 20.78 0.94
CA PHE A 191 5.70 21.91 1.83
C PHE A 191 6.72 21.59 2.93
N GLU A 192 6.63 20.41 3.53
CA GLU A 192 7.49 20.03 4.67
C GLU A 192 8.92 19.71 4.26
N SER A 193 9.11 19.06 3.10
CA SER A 193 10.40 18.45 2.74
C SER A 193 11.01 18.95 1.43
N LYS A 194 10.33 19.85 0.71
CA LYS A 194 10.68 20.27 -0.66
C LYS A 194 10.83 19.09 -1.64
N ALA A 195 10.22 17.93 -1.33
CA ALA A 195 10.22 16.79 -2.22
C ALA A 195 9.58 17.16 -3.55
N SER A 196 10.27 16.86 -4.65
CA SER A 196 9.74 17.07 -5.98
C SER A 196 8.65 16.05 -6.31
N ALA A 197 7.75 16.41 -7.24
CA ALA A 197 6.75 15.47 -7.77
C ALA A 197 7.41 14.22 -8.36
N TYR A 198 8.60 14.36 -8.96
CA TYR A 198 9.37 13.26 -9.52
C TYR A 198 9.84 12.28 -8.45
N GLU A 199 10.45 12.77 -7.37
CA GLU A 199 10.92 11.91 -6.27
C GLU A 199 9.75 11.19 -5.59
N PHE A 200 8.64 11.90 -5.38
CA PHE A 200 7.43 11.32 -4.82
C PHE A 200 6.82 10.26 -5.74
N TYR A 201 6.75 10.51 -7.05
CA TYR A 201 6.30 9.48 -7.99
C TYR A 201 7.25 8.27 -8.00
N HIS A 202 8.56 8.50 -7.95
CA HIS A 202 9.54 7.40 -7.91
C HIS A 202 9.45 6.56 -6.64
N SER A 203 9.10 7.15 -5.49
CA SER A 203 8.84 6.37 -4.28
C SER A 203 7.62 5.45 -4.48
N LEU A 204 6.54 5.94 -5.11
CA LEU A 204 5.37 5.11 -5.45
C LEU A 204 5.71 3.98 -6.41
N VAL A 205 6.58 4.23 -7.40
CA VAL A 205 7.08 3.19 -8.30
C VAL A 205 7.80 2.10 -7.52
N ARG A 206 8.66 2.47 -6.55
CA ARG A 206 9.37 1.51 -5.70
C ARG A 206 8.45 0.79 -4.72
N ILE A 207 7.42 1.44 -4.19
CA ILE A 207 6.39 0.79 -3.36
C ILE A 207 5.66 -0.26 -4.19
N SER A 208 5.32 0.05 -5.45
CA SER A 208 4.60 -0.85 -6.34
C SER A 208 5.46 -2.02 -6.86
N ASP A 209 6.74 -1.74 -7.12
CA ASP A 209 7.72 -2.70 -7.63
C ASP A 209 9.13 -2.28 -7.20
N ASN A 210 9.54 -2.71 -6.02
CA ASN A 210 10.84 -2.33 -5.46
C ASN A 210 12.02 -2.99 -6.20
N VAL A 211 11.77 -4.11 -6.90
CA VAL A 211 12.80 -4.92 -7.57
C VAL A 211 12.86 -4.70 -9.09
N GLY A 212 11.92 -3.93 -9.66
CA GLY A 212 11.87 -3.66 -11.09
C GLY A 212 11.52 -4.87 -11.96
N LEU A 213 10.98 -5.93 -11.35
CA LEU A 213 10.66 -7.20 -12.02
C LEU A 213 9.29 -7.16 -12.71
N ILE A 214 8.45 -6.17 -12.37
CA ILE A 214 7.15 -5.94 -12.98
C ILE A 214 7.38 -5.06 -14.22
N LYS A 215 6.98 -5.56 -15.40
CA LYS A 215 7.15 -4.84 -16.69
C LYS A 215 6.70 -3.38 -16.55
N LYS A 216 7.65 -2.45 -16.76
CA LYS A 216 7.47 -1.01 -16.64
C LYS A 216 6.22 -0.56 -17.39
N VAL A 217 5.34 0.12 -16.67
CA VAL A 217 4.23 0.85 -17.28
C VAL A 217 4.80 2.17 -17.76
N GLY A 218 4.85 2.37 -19.07
CA GLY A 218 5.18 3.67 -19.64
C GLY A 218 4.10 4.68 -19.26
N VAL A 219 4.33 5.45 -18.20
CA VAL A 219 3.57 6.66 -17.95
C VAL A 219 4.26 7.74 -18.78
N LEU A 220 3.61 8.13 -19.89
CA LEU A 220 4.00 9.33 -20.63
C LEU A 220 3.61 10.53 -19.76
N LEU A 221 4.50 10.91 -18.85
CA LEU A 221 4.53 12.26 -18.30
C LEU A 221 5.18 13.13 -19.37
N GLY A 222 4.35 13.81 -20.15
CA GLY A 222 4.71 14.83 -21.13
C GLY A 222 3.76 15.99 -21.03
#